data_AF-A0A964NYN4-F1
#
_entry.id   AF-A0A964NYN4-F1
#
_cell.length_a   1.000
_cell.length_b   1.000
_cell.length_c   1.000
_cell.angle_alpha   90.00
_cell.angle_beta   90.00
_cell.angle_gamma   90.00
#
_symmetry.space_group_name_H-M   'P 1'
#
loop_
_entity.id
_entity.type
_entity.pdbx_description
1 polymer ?
#
loop_
_entity_poly.entity_id
_entity_poly.type
_entity_poly.pdbx_seq_one_letter_code
_entity_poly.pdbx_strand_id
1 'polypeptide(L)'
;MGPTDLQLDGIEYRWDGRRWRWPEVGLIPKATIQELNRLRLRSVRVAEKQLTDPQAMLGLAINAKARGAQGRAEQFARRVLLVDPENSIAAAILSSILREKGRAKAALSIADRFQSSNQPPVLTSRGAALCDLGRWDEALHQIRQVLDIEQAAQGGGSEEALAVYGRIKANAPHLFTDGER
;
A
#
# COMPACT_ATOMS: atom_id res chain seq x y z
N MET A 1 -4.15 15.33 -9.56
CA MET A 1 -5.18 15.42 -10.63
C MET A 1 -4.45 15.51 -11.96
N GLY A 2 -4.86 14.73 -12.97
CA GLY A 2 -4.27 14.82 -14.32
C GLY A 2 -4.68 16.12 -15.02
N PRO A 3 -4.08 16.46 -16.17
CA PRO A 3 -4.49 17.63 -16.92
C PRO A 3 -5.96 17.53 -17.30
N THR A 4 -6.66 18.62 -17.05
CA THR A 4 -8.09 18.77 -17.26
C THR A 4 -8.38 19.09 -18.72
N ASP A 5 -7.47 19.78 -19.41
CA ASP A 5 -7.63 20.19 -20.80
C ASP A 5 -6.56 19.50 -21.69
N LEU A 6 -6.97 18.99 -22.86
CA LEU A 6 -6.11 18.33 -23.84
C LEU A 6 -6.44 18.80 -25.26
N GLN A 7 -5.43 18.92 -26.11
CA GLN A 7 -5.60 19.26 -27.52
C GLN A 7 -5.43 18.03 -28.41
N LEU A 8 -6.34 17.84 -29.37
CA LEU A 8 -6.28 16.77 -30.37
C LEU A 8 -6.83 17.32 -31.70
N ASP A 9 -6.09 17.15 -32.79
CA ASP A 9 -6.45 17.63 -34.13
C ASP A 9 -6.83 19.12 -34.19
N GLY A 10 -6.17 19.94 -33.36
CA GLY A 10 -6.43 21.38 -33.26
C GLY A 10 -7.62 21.77 -32.39
N ILE A 11 -8.41 20.80 -31.91
CA ILE A 11 -9.56 21.03 -31.02
C ILE A 11 -9.14 20.84 -29.56
N GLU A 12 -9.61 21.74 -28.69
CA GLU A 12 -9.42 21.64 -27.24
C GLU A 12 -10.57 20.90 -26.57
N TYR A 13 -10.23 19.92 -25.74
CA TYR A 13 -11.16 19.07 -25.01
C TYR A 13 -10.92 19.20 -23.51
N ARG A 14 -12.00 19.42 -22.75
CA ARG A 14 -11.99 19.52 -21.29
C ARG A 14 -12.61 18.30 -20.62
N TRP A 15 -11.93 17.74 -19.64
CA TRP A 15 -12.41 16.67 -18.77
C TRP A 15 -13.17 17.25 -17.58
N ASP A 16 -14.46 16.95 -17.43
CA ASP A 16 -15.27 17.45 -16.32
C ASP A 16 -15.28 16.55 -15.07
N GLY A 17 -14.44 15.50 -15.05
CA GLY A 17 -14.46 14.47 -14.03
C GLY A 17 -15.17 13.19 -14.46
N ARG A 18 -16.07 13.26 -15.45
CA ARG A 18 -16.87 12.12 -15.93
C ARG A 18 -16.84 11.91 -17.43
N ARG A 19 -16.75 12.99 -18.21
CA ARG A 19 -16.75 12.96 -19.68
C ARG A 19 -15.89 14.09 -20.25
N TRP A 20 -15.48 13.90 -21.49
CA TRP A 20 -14.87 14.94 -22.30
C TRP A 20 -15.96 15.90 -22.80
N ARG A 21 -15.64 17.20 -22.79
CA ARG A 21 -16.42 18.29 -23.35
C ARG A 21 -15.57 19.02 -24.38
N TRP A 22 -16.19 19.57 -25.39
CA TRP A 22 -15.57 20.46 -26.37
C TRP A 22 -16.46 21.70 -26.56
N PRO A 23 -16.03 22.73 -27.32
CA PRO A 23 -16.78 23.98 -27.50
C PRO A 23 -18.08 23.87 -28.33
N GLU A 24 -18.17 22.95 -29.29
CA GLU A 24 -19.33 22.77 -30.17
C GLU A 24 -20.45 21.88 -29.59
N VAL A 25 -21.64 21.89 -30.20
CA VAL A 25 -22.76 21.01 -29.80
C VAL A 25 -22.69 19.70 -30.59
N GLY A 26 -22.42 18.57 -29.94
CA GLY A 26 -22.38 17.27 -30.61
C GLY A 26 -21.82 16.13 -29.75
N LEU A 27 -21.87 14.91 -30.30
CA LEU A 27 -21.30 13.72 -29.68
C LEU A 27 -19.83 13.53 -30.07
N ILE A 28 -18.97 13.30 -29.08
CA ILE A 28 -17.56 12.97 -29.30
C ILE A 28 -17.44 11.56 -29.87
N PRO A 29 -16.82 11.37 -31.05
CA PRO A 29 -16.59 10.04 -31.60
C PRO A 29 -15.85 9.17 -30.59
N LYS A 30 -16.23 7.90 -30.51
CA LYS A 30 -15.64 6.95 -29.54
C LYS A 30 -14.12 6.84 -29.70
N ALA A 31 -13.61 6.85 -30.93
CA ALA A 31 -12.17 6.81 -31.22
C ALA A 31 -11.44 8.02 -30.61
N THR A 32 -12.01 9.22 -30.74
CA THR A 32 -11.50 10.45 -30.14
C THR A 32 -11.49 10.36 -28.60
N ILE A 33 -12.57 9.87 -27.98
CA ILE A 33 -12.62 9.64 -26.52
C ILE A 33 -11.51 8.67 -26.07
N GLN A 34 -11.29 7.59 -26.82
CA GLN A 34 -10.26 6.61 -26.51
C GLN A 34 -8.85 7.23 -26.58
N GLU A 35 -8.59 8.04 -27.60
CA GLU A 35 -7.30 8.71 -27.75
C GLU A 35 -7.08 9.78 -26.66
N LEU A 36 -8.08 10.59 -26.35
CA LEU A 36 -8.01 11.56 -25.25
C LEU A 36 -7.75 10.85 -23.90
N ASN A 37 -8.39 9.71 -23.66
CA ASN A 37 -8.12 8.91 -22.46
C ASN A 37 -6.68 8.37 -22.42
N ARG A 38 -6.14 7.96 -23.57
CA ARG A 38 -4.74 7.51 -23.70
C ARG A 38 -3.77 8.65 -23.40
N LEU A 39 -4.00 9.84 -23.97
CA LEU A 39 -3.19 11.04 -23.74
C LEU A 39 -3.24 11.48 -22.27
N ARG A 40 -4.44 11.51 -21.67
CA ARG A 40 -4.63 11.82 -20.25
C ARG A 40 -3.90 10.83 -19.35
N LEU A 41 -3.94 9.54 -19.67
CA LEU A 41 -3.23 8.53 -18.90
C LEU A 41 -1.71 8.70 -19.03
N ARG A 42 -1.22 9.05 -20.23
CA ARG A 42 0.20 9.32 -20.46
C ARG A 42 0.68 10.52 -19.65
N SER A 43 -0.06 11.63 -19.67
CA SER A 43 0.30 12.84 -18.92
C SER A 43 0.28 12.61 -17.41
N VAL A 44 -0.72 11.89 -16.88
CA VAL A 44 -0.73 11.46 -15.48
C VAL A 44 0.51 10.64 -15.14
N ARG A 45 0.91 9.67 -15.97
CA ARG A 45 2.12 8.86 -15.73
C ARG A 45 3.39 9.71 -15.74
N VAL A 46 3.48 10.71 -16.62
CA VAL A 46 4.63 11.63 -16.66
C VAL A 46 4.68 12.45 -15.37
N ALA A 47 3.56 13.05 -14.96
CA ALA A 47 3.46 13.79 -13.71
C ALA A 47 3.79 12.90 -12.49
N GLU A 48 3.28 11.67 -12.45
CA GLU A 48 3.59 10.70 -11.38
C GLU A 48 5.08 10.35 -11.33
N LYS A 49 5.76 10.21 -12.48
CA LYS A 49 7.20 9.96 -12.53
C LYS A 49 8.00 11.16 -12.00
N GLN A 50 7.56 12.37 -12.29
CA GLN A 50 8.20 13.61 -11.85
C GLN A 50 7.83 14.02 -10.42
N LEU A 51 6.79 13.40 -9.84
CA LEU A 51 6.42 13.63 -8.45
C LEU A 51 7.66 13.41 -7.55
N THR A 52 7.92 14.34 -6.64
CA THR A 52 9.04 14.25 -5.68
C THR A 52 8.56 14.32 -4.24
N ASP A 53 7.37 14.85 -3.97
CA ASP A 53 6.77 14.92 -2.64
C ASP A 53 6.47 13.51 -2.08
N PRO A 54 7.15 13.09 -1.00
CA PRO A 54 6.92 11.78 -0.36
C PRO A 54 5.48 11.61 0.14
N GLN A 55 4.84 12.68 0.61
CA GLN A 55 3.49 12.58 1.18
C GLN A 55 2.44 12.32 0.07
N ALA A 56 2.53 13.02 -1.05
CA ALA A 56 1.72 12.71 -2.23
C ALA A 56 1.97 11.30 -2.77
N MET A 57 3.23 10.84 -2.79
CA MET A 57 3.53 9.45 -3.18
C MET A 57 2.93 8.43 -2.22
N LEU A 58 3.01 8.69 -0.91
CA LEU A 58 2.43 7.83 0.10
C LEU A 58 0.91 7.73 -0.08
N GLY A 59 0.24 8.87 -0.32
CA GLY A 59 -1.18 8.90 -0.65
C GLY A 59 -1.52 8.05 -1.89
N LEU A 60 -0.68 8.06 -2.93
CA LEU A 60 -0.86 7.19 -4.10
C LEU A 60 -0.61 5.71 -3.79
N ALA A 61 0.36 5.38 -2.93
CA ALA A 61 0.64 4.01 -2.51
C ALA A 61 -0.54 3.39 -1.74
N ILE A 62 -1.06 4.13 -0.75
CA ILE A 62 -2.23 3.72 0.05
C ILE A 62 -3.44 3.48 -0.86
N ASN A 63 -3.73 4.47 -1.73
CA ASN A 63 -4.82 4.39 -2.70
C ASN A 63 -4.70 3.22 -3.67
N ALA A 64 -3.48 2.88 -4.09
CA ALA A 64 -3.22 1.76 -4.97
C ALA A 64 -3.40 0.41 -4.24
N LYS A 65 -2.93 0.30 -2.98
CA LYS A 65 -3.10 -0.89 -2.15
C LYS A 65 -4.58 -1.19 -1.91
N ALA A 66 -5.37 -0.16 -1.54
CA ALA A 66 -6.82 -0.29 -1.32
C ALA A 66 -7.60 -0.75 -2.58
N ARG A 67 -7.08 -0.45 -3.79
CA ARG A 67 -7.68 -0.89 -5.06
C ARG A 67 -7.13 -2.23 -5.57
N GLY A 68 -6.30 -2.92 -4.80
CA GLY A 68 -5.63 -4.16 -5.23
C GLY A 68 -4.57 -3.95 -6.33
N ALA A 69 -4.21 -2.71 -6.66
CA ALA A 69 -3.21 -2.39 -7.68
C ALA A 69 -1.79 -2.56 -7.14
N GLN A 70 -1.42 -3.79 -6.76
CA GLN A 70 -0.17 -4.13 -6.07
C GLN A 70 1.09 -3.56 -6.74
N GLY A 71 1.18 -3.64 -8.08
CA GLY A 71 2.34 -3.11 -8.81
C GLY A 71 2.53 -1.59 -8.65
N ARG A 72 1.43 -0.82 -8.63
CA ARG A 72 1.47 0.63 -8.40
C ARG A 72 1.78 0.95 -6.95
N ALA A 73 1.15 0.22 -6.02
CA ALA A 73 1.39 0.40 -4.59
C ALA A 73 2.87 0.15 -4.23
N GLU A 74 3.46 -0.93 -4.76
CA GLU A 74 4.89 -1.21 -4.58
C GLU A 74 5.77 -0.11 -5.16
N GLN A 75 5.48 0.35 -6.38
CA GLN A 75 6.28 1.39 -7.03
C GLN A 75 6.35 2.67 -6.19
N PHE A 76 5.19 3.15 -5.69
CA PHE A 76 5.17 4.36 -4.87
C PHE A 76 5.74 4.13 -3.47
N ALA A 77 5.44 3.01 -2.82
CA ALA A 77 6.02 2.70 -1.50
C ALA A 77 7.56 2.65 -1.54
N ARG A 78 8.15 2.05 -2.60
CA ARG A 78 9.61 2.07 -2.79
C ARG A 78 10.17 3.48 -2.96
N ARG A 79 9.47 4.34 -3.70
CA ARG A 79 9.92 5.72 -3.90
C ARG A 79 9.81 6.55 -2.62
N VAL A 80 8.77 6.35 -1.83
CA VAL A 80 8.66 6.96 -0.49
C VAL A 80 9.85 6.53 0.34
N LEU A 81 10.13 5.23 0.44
CA LEU A 81 11.27 4.72 1.24
C LEU A 81 12.65 5.11 0.73
N LEU A 82 12.77 5.55 -0.52
CA LEU A 82 14.02 6.10 -1.05
C LEU A 82 14.28 7.52 -0.52
N VAL A 83 13.22 8.31 -0.32
CA VAL A 83 13.31 9.70 0.16
C VAL A 83 13.18 9.78 1.68
N ASP A 84 12.32 8.96 2.26
CA ASP A 84 12.04 8.84 3.69
C ASP A 84 12.13 7.36 4.11
N PRO A 85 13.35 6.87 4.43
CA PRO A 85 13.58 5.47 4.80
C PRO A 85 12.82 4.99 6.05
N GLU A 86 12.45 5.94 6.92
CA GLU A 86 11.76 5.74 8.21
C GLU A 86 10.23 5.86 8.10
N ASN A 87 9.70 5.91 6.87
CA ASN A 87 8.26 5.92 6.67
C ASN A 87 7.64 4.54 6.97
N SER A 88 7.11 4.36 8.19
CA SER A 88 6.55 3.09 8.65
C SER A 88 5.37 2.60 7.79
N ILE A 89 4.52 3.52 7.30
CA ILE A 89 3.36 3.18 6.47
C ILE A 89 3.81 2.64 5.11
N ALA A 90 4.76 3.30 4.45
CA ALA A 90 5.31 2.81 3.18
C ALA A 90 6.03 1.45 3.36
N ALA A 91 6.75 1.27 4.47
CA ALA A 91 7.38 0.00 4.82
C ALA A 91 6.37 -1.13 5.03
N ALA A 92 5.26 -0.86 5.73
CA ALA A 92 4.17 -1.82 5.91
C ALA A 92 3.55 -2.24 4.56
N ILE A 93 3.21 -1.27 3.70
CA ILE A 93 2.66 -1.53 2.37
C ILE A 93 3.62 -2.39 1.54
N LEU A 94 4.89 -2.01 1.49
CA LEU A 94 5.89 -2.72 0.70
C LEU A 94 6.14 -4.14 1.24
N SER A 95 6.25 -4.29 2.56
CA SER A 95 6.41 -5.59 3.23
C SER A 95 5.24 -6.51 2.92
N SER A 96 4.01 -6.03 3.09
CA SER A 96 2.79 -6.78 2.77
C SER A 96 2.75 -7.25 1.30
N ILE A 97 3.07 -6.37 0.34
CA ILE A 97 3.12 -6.74 -1.09
C ILE A 97 4.22 -7.77 -1.39
N LEU A 98 5.40 -7.64 -0.76
CA LEU A 98 6.48 -8.60 -0.95
C LEU A 98 6.13 -9.98 -0.40
N ARG A 99 5.43 -10.05 0.73
CA ARG A 99 4.88 -11.31 1.27
C ARG A 99 3.90 -11.96 0.31
N GLU A 100 2.94 -11.19 -0.22
CA GLU A 100 1.97 -11.66 -1.22
C GLU A 100 2.66 -12.21 -2.49
N LYS A 101 3.87 -11.74 -2.81
CA LYS A 101 4.71 -12.23 -3.90
C LYS A 101 5.62 -13.42 -3.53
N GLY A 102 5.47 -14.00 -2.34
CA GLY A 102 6.32 -15.09 -1.83
C GLY A 102 7.73 -14.65 -1.42
N ARG A 103 8.00 -13.34 -1.34
CA ARG A 103 9.33 -12.78 -1.01
C ARG A 103 9.42 -12.41 0.47
N ALA A 104 9.02 -13.33 1.35
CA ALA A 104 8.92 -13.10 2.79
C ALA A 104 10.23 -12.63 3.44
N LYS A 105 11.40 -13.14 3.01
CA LYS A 105 12.72 -12.68 3.51
C LYS A 105 12.97 -11.20 3.23
N ALA A 106 12.62 -10.73 2.03
CA ALA A 106 12.77 -9.33 1.66
C ALA A 106 11.77 -8.44 2.41
N ALA A 107 10.54 -8.92 2.60
CA ALA A 107 9.54 -8.24 3.40
C ALA A 107 9.99 -8.05 4.86
N LEU A 108 10.55 -9.12 5.45
CA LEU A 108 11.09 -9.10 6.81
C LEU A 108 12.24 -8.10 6.93
N SER A 109 13.21 -8.13 6.01
CA SER A 109 14.34 -7.18 6.02
C SER A 109 13.91 -5.71 6.00
N ILE A 110 12.84 -5.36 5.28
CA ILE A 110 12.31 -3.99 5.27
C ILE A 110 11.67 -3.62 6.60
N ALA A 111 10.90 -4.55 7.18
CA ALA A 111 10.14 -4.33 8.41
C ALA A 111 11.00 -4.44 9.68
N ASP A 112 12.11 -5.19 9.64
CA ASP A 112 13.06 -5.33 10.75
C ASP A 112 13.68 -3.99 11.17
N ARG A 113 13.81 -3.04 10.24
CA ARG A 113 14.27 -1.67 10.53
C ARG A 113 13.38 -0.97 11.57
N PHE A 114 12.12 -1.39 11.68
CA PHE A 114 11.12 -0.81 12.57
C PHE A 114 10.86 -1.65 13.81
N GLN A 115 11.62 -2.73 14.06
CA GLN A 115 11.34 -3.67 15.16
C GLN A 115 11.30 -3.01 16.55
N SER A 116 12.01 -1.89 16.73
CA SER A 116 12.06 -1.13 17.98
C SER A 116 11.12 0.09 18.00
N SER A 117 10.27 0.25 16.98
CA SER A 117 9.32 1.36 16.88
C SER A 117 7.95 0.98 17.46
N ASN A 118 7.16 1.96 17.89
CA ASN A 118 5.75 1.77 18.28
C ASN A 118 4.81 2.07 17.10
N GLN A 119 5.00 1.38 15.97
CA GLN A 119 4.24 1.61 14.74
C GLN A 119 3.49 0.34 14.33
N PRO A 120 2.27 0.10 14.86
CA PRO A 120 1.54 -1.15 14.67
C PRO A 120 1.48 -1.68 13.23
N PRO A 121 1.20 -0.88 12.17
CA PRO A 121 1.05 -1.43 10.82
C PRO A 121 2.30 -2.15 10.27
N VAL A 122 3.49 -1.60 10.51
CA VAL A 122 4.75 -2.21 10.05
C VAL A 122 5.15 -3.39 10.93
N LEU A 123 4.85 -3.32 12.23
CA LEU A 123 5.08 -4.44 13.16
C LEU A 123 4.16 -5.63 12.85
N THR A 124 2.89 -5.40 12.47
CA THR A 124 1.97 -6.44 12.00
C THR A 124 2.50 -7.09 10.72
N SER A 125 2.97 -6.26 9.78
CA SER A 125 3.59 -6.75 8.53
C SER A 125 4.84 -7.59 8.81
N ARG A 126 5.66 -7.21 9.80
CA ARG A 126 6.80 -7.99 10.28
C ARG A 126 6.38 -9.34 10.85
N GLY A 127 5.42 -9.37 11.78
CA GLY A 127 4.89 -10.61 12.36
C GLY A 127 4.32 -11.56 11.30
N ALA A 128 3.64 -11.01 10.30
CA ALA A 128 3.11 -11.78 9.20
C ALA A 128 4.22 -12.32 8.27
N ALA A 129 5.31 -11.57 8.05
CA ALA A 129 6.48 -12.04 7.29
C ALA A 129 7.21 -13.17 8.04
N LEU A 130 7.32 -13.07 9.36
CA LEU A 130 7.86 -14.13 10.21
C LEU A 130 7.02 -15.41 10.11
N CYS A 131 5.69 -15.29 10.10
CA CYS A 131 4.78 -16.43 9.86
C CYS A 131 5.03 -17.10 8.50
N ASP A 132 5.23 -16.32 7.44
CA ASP A 132 5.53 -16.87 6.11
C ASP A 132 6.88 -17.60 6.05
N LEU A 133 7.78 -17.31 6.98
CA LEU A 133 9.07 -17.97 7.15
C LEU A 133 9.03 -19.12 8.16
N GLY A 134 7.87 -19.42 8.76
CA GLY A 134 7.72 -20.44 9.80
C GLY A 134 8.33 -20.07 11.15
N ARG A 135 8.69 -18.79 11.36
CA ARG A 135 9.26 -18.27 12.61
C ARG A 135 8.15 -17.88 13.57
N TRP A 136 7.39 -18.88 14.02
CA TRP A 136 6.13 -18.69 14.75
C TRP A 136 6.28 -18.03 16.12
N ASP A 137 7.33 -18.39 16.87
CA ASP A 137 7.61 -17.84 18.21
C ASP A 137 7.87 -16.33 18.17
N GLU A 138 8.79 -15.90 17.31
CA GLU A 138 9.10 -14.48 17.10
C GLU A 138 7.90 -13.70 16.55
N ALA A 139 7.11 -14.33 15.66
CA ALA A 139 5.88 -13.73 15.16
C ALA A 139 4.88 -13.51 16.29
N LEU A 140 4.73 -14.47 17.22
CA LEU A 140 3.80 -14.38 18.33
C LEU A 140 4.21 -13.27 19.30
N HIS A 141 5.49 -13.20 19.65
CA HIS A 141 6.01 -12.14 20.52
C HIS A 141 5.72 -10.76 19.94
N GLN A 142 6.04 -10.57 18.65
CA GLN A 142 5.79 -9.33 17.91
C GLN A 142 4.29 -8.97 17.88
N ILE A 143 3.42 -9.93 17.58
CA ILE A 143 1.99 -9.65 17.41
C ILE A 143 1.29 -9.38 18.75
N ARG A 144 1.75 -9.99 19.85
CA ARG A 144 1.28 -9.63 21.20
C ARG A 144 1.56 -8.15 21.50
N GLN A 145 2.78 -7.67 21.23
CA GLN A 145 3.13 -6.26 21.41
C GLN A 145 2.25 -5.32 20.58
N VAL A 146 1.96 -5.68 19.32
CA VAL A 146 1.05 -4.91 18.46
C VAL A 146 -0.34 -4.81 19.08
N LEU A 147 -0.90 -5.94 19.50
CA LEU A 147 -2.24 -5.99 20.10
C LEU A 147 -2.31 -5.18 21.40
N ASP A 148 -1.26 -5.23 22.23
CA ASP A 148 -1.17 -4.44 23.46
C ASP A 148 -1.17 -2.92 23.15
N ILE A 149 -0.41 -2.49 22.14
CA ILE A 149 -0.36 -1.08 21.70
C ILE A 149 -1.73 -0.63 21.16
N GLU A 150 -2.37 -1.44 20.32
CA GLU A 150 -3.67 -1.11 19.72
C GLU A 150 -4.80 -1.10 20.75
N GLN A 151 -4.78 -2.05 21.70
CA GLN A 151 -5.75 -2.11 22.79
C GLN A 151 -5.66 -0.87 23.68
N ALA A 152 -4.44 -0.41 24.00
CA ALA A 152 -4.23 0.82 24.75
C ALA A 152 -4.71 2.08 24.01
N ALA A 153 -4.66 2.08 22.66
CA ALA A 153 -5.01 3.24 21.84
C ALA A 153 -6.49 3.33 21.44
N GLN A 154 -7.15 2.22 21.13
CA GLN A 154 -8.49 2.20 20.52
C GLN A 154 -9.49 1.24 21.18
N GLY A 155 -9.12 0.56 22.28
CA GLY A 155 -10.01 -0.37 22.97
C GLY A 155 -10.21 -1.72 22.26
N GLY A 156 -9.39 -2.04 21.26
CA GLY A 156 -9.40 -3.32 20.54
C GLY A 156 -8.27 -3.42 19.49
N GLY A 157 -7.84 -4.65 19.16
CA GLY A 157 -6.80 -4.90 18.15
C GLY A 157 -7.31 -4.84 16.71
N SER A 158 -6.44 -4.50 15.76
CA SER A 158 -6.77 -4.44 14.33
C SER A 158 -7.11 -5.82 13.77
N GLU A 159 -8.00 -5.85 12.78
CA GLU A 159 -8.38 -7.09 12.08
C GLU A 159 -7.15 -7.82 11.51
N GLU A 160 -6.18 -7.07 10.97
CA GLU A 160 -4.93 -7.63 10.46
C GLU A 160 -4.08 -8.28 11.57
N ALA A 161 -3.90 -7.63 12.71
CA ALA A 161 -3.13 -8.19 13.83
C ALA A 161 -3.80 -9.45 14.39
N LEU A 162 -5.13 -9.43 14.55
CA LEU A 162 -5.91 -10.58 14.99
C LEU A 162 -5.85 -11.75 14.00
N ALA A 163 -5.87 -11.47 12.70
CA ALA A 163 -5.73 -12.50 11.66
C ALA A 163 -4.36 -13.18 11.73
N VAL A 164 -3.28 -12.41 11.94
CA VAL A 164 -1.93 -12.97 12.11
C VAL A 164 -1.86 -13.80 13.40
N TYR A 165 -2.41 -13.30 14.51
CA TYR A 165 -2.48 -14.05 15.77
C TYR A 165 -3.21 -15.39 15.62
N GLY A 166 -4.38 -15.38 14.97
CA GLY A 166 -5.16 -16.58 14.68
C GLY A 166 -4.41 -17.57 13.79
N ARG A 167 -3.68 -17.08 12.77
CA ARG A 167 -2.81 -17.92 11.94
C ARG A 167 -1.72 -18.59 12.76
N ILE A 168 -1.07 -17.87 13.67
CA ILE A 168 -0.05 -18.45 14.55
C ILE A 168 -0.67 -19.53 15.44
N LYS A 169 -1.82 -19.25 16.06
CA LYS A 169 -2.55 -20.22 16.89
C LYS A 169 -2.90 -21.51 16.14
N ALA A 170 -3.31 -21.39 14.87
CA ALA A 170 -3.64 -22.55 14.05
C ALA A 170 -2.41 -23.39 13.66
N ASN A 171 -1.25 -22.77 13.45
CA ASN A 171 -0.05 -23.45 12.93
C ASN A 171 0.98 -23.82 14.01
N ALA A 172 0.94 -23.18 15.17
CA ALA A 172 1.84 -23.39 16.30
C ALA A 172 1.09 -23.32 17.65
N PRO A 173 0.10 -24.23 17.88
CA PRO A 173 -0.74 -24.18 19.09
C PRO A 173 0.02 -24.39 20.41
N HIS A 174 1.16 -25.08 20.38
CA HIS A 174 2.02 -25.29 21.55
C HIS A 174 2.56 -23.98 22.16
N LEU A 175 2.70 -22.91 21.36
CA LEU A 175 3.15 -21.60 21.84
C LEU A 175 2.11 -20.89 22.75
N PHE A 176 0.91 -21.45 22.86
CA PHE A 176 -0.18 -20.91 23.69
C PHE A 176 -0.38 -21.72 24.97
N THR A 177 0.23 -22.88 25.10
CA THR A 177 0.03 -23.79 26.25
C THR A 177 1.10 -23.61 27.33
N ASP A 178 2.26 -23.03 27.01
CA ASP A 178 3.39 -22.89 27.95
C ASP A 178 3.36 -21.61 28.81
N GLY A 179 2.28 -20.81 28.73
CA GLY A 179 2.09 -19.57 29.50
C GLY A 179 1.14 -19.66 30.70
N GLU A 180 0.58 -20.84 31.00
CA GLU A 180 -0.36 -21.07 32.12
C GLU A 180 0.29 -21.81 33.32
N ARG A 181 1.59 -21.61 33.58
CA ARG A 181 2.24 -22.06 34.82
C ARG A 181 2.88 -20.93 35.58
#